data_AF-A0A535AGI9-F1
#
_entry.id   AF-A0A535AGI9-F1
#
_cell.length_a   1.000
_cell.length_b   1.000
_cell.length_c   1.000
_cell.angle_alpha   90.00
_cell.angle_beta   90.00
_cell.angle_gamma   90.00
#
_symmetry.space_group_name_H-M   'P 1'
#
loop_
_entity.id
_entity.type
_entity.pdbx_description
1 polymer ?
#
loop_
_entity_poly.entity_id
_entity_poly.type
_entity_poly.pdbx_seq_one_letter_code
_entity_poly.pdbx_strand_id
1 'polypeptide(L)'
;MGTLASPSIRNLLSMLLAATLVAAGTAAARSTCTTVQGPAGAPFLDCALGQAHNILPPGADGLVNAAEFAQQEAGGGVPPHQQDQVAPYADLEQVAPNLQAADLGRFYKDASFGVPADQIERVEVPRAGAVIVRDKAFGTPHIFGSTRADAEFASGYAAAEDRLFFMDVLRHVGRAQASAFLGPSDSTLALDCSVARVAGYNEVELQQQVDQLTTEFTAPFDATHTEGQQVV
;
A
#
# COMPACT_ATOMS: atom_id res chain seq x y z
N MET A 1 -87.56 50.76 14.41
CA MET A 1 -88.19 50.76 13.07
C MET A 1 -87.08 50.94 12.04
N GLY A 2 -86.84 49.92 11.19
CA GLY A 2 -86.08 49.97 9.92
C GLY A 2 -84.59 50.35 10.00
N THR A 3 -83.63 49.81 9.24
CA THR A 3 -83.63 48.91 8.08
C THR A 3 -82.17 48.48 7.83
N LEU A 4 -81.99 47.20 7.51
CA LEU A 4 -81.05 46.56 6.56
C LEU A 4 -79.86 47.37 5.98
N ALA A 5 -78.66 46.79 6.03
CA ALA A 5 -77.96 46.29 4.83
C ALA A 5 -76.56 45.70 5.17
N SER A 6 -76.30 44.47 4.74
CA SER A 6 -74.98 43.95 4.37
C SER A 6 -74.89 43.99 2.84
N PRO A 7 -73.71 44.20 2.21
CA PRO A 7 -72.66 43.17 2.08
C PRO A 7 -71.25 43.83 2.16
N SER A 8 -70.07 43.24 1.95
CA SER A 8 -69.59 42.14 1.12
C SER A 8 -68.13 41.83 1.54
N ILE A 9 -67.80 40.55 1.44
CA ILE A 9 -66.49 39.89 1.44
C ILE A 9 -65.35 40.69 0.76
N ARG A 10 -64.20 40.82 1.43
CA ARG A 10 -62.85 40.68 0.83
C ARG A 10 -61.75 40.58 1.89
N ASN A 11 -60.87 39.59 1.66
CA ASN A 11 -59.90 39.00 2.58
C ASN A 11 -58.60 39.80 2.82
N LEU A 12 -57.88 39.31 3.85
CA LEU A 12 -56.42 39.23 4.06
C LEU A 12 -55.73 40.40 4.77
N LEU A 13 -55.26 40.16 6.00
CA LEU A 13 -53.83 39.93 6.30
C LEU A 13 -53.64 39.79 7.83
N SER A 14 -53.45 38.55 8.30
CA SER A 14 -52.97 38.29 9.66
C SER A 14 -51.51 37.83 9.55
N MET A 15 -50.59 38.68 10.01
CA MET A 15 -49.19 38.34 10.23
C MET A 15 -49.10 37.31 11.36
N LEU A 16 -48.46 36.18 11.10
CA LEU A 16 -48.00 35.26 12.14
C LEU A 16 -46.51 35.00 11.93
N LEU A 17 -45.75 35.47 12.91
CA LEU A 17 -44.31 35.36 13.07
C LEU A 17 -43.99 33.90 13.46
N ALA A 18 -43.35 33.13 12.57
CA ALA A 18 -42.83 31.82 12.90
C ALA A 18 -41.30 31.90 12.99
N ALA A 19 -40.77 31.90 14.21
CA ALA A 19 -39.35 31.74 14.47
C ALA A 19 -38.96 30.28 14.24
N THR A 20 -38.29 29.98 13.13
CA THR A 20 -37.68 28.68 12.87
C THR A 20 -36.32 28.61 13.59
N LEU A 21 -36.26 27.86 14.68
CA LEU A 21 -34.98 27.37 15.20
C LEU A 21 -34.40 26.37 14.19
N VAL A 22 -33.37 26.78 13.45
CA VAL A 22 -32.52 25.86 12.70
C VAL A 22 -31.59 25.19 13.69
N ALA A 23 -31.94 23.97 14.11
CA ALA A 23 -30.98 23.09 14.77
C ALA A 23 -29.92 22.72 13.74
N ALA A 24 -28.76 23.38 13.79
CA ALA A 24 -27.57 22.97 13.06
C ALA A 24 -27.08 21.65 13.64
N GLY A 25 -27.63 20.54 13.16
CA GLY A 25 -27.04 19.23 13.39
C GLY A 25 -25.68 19.21 12.73
N THR A 26 -24.62 19.09 13.52
CA THR A 26 -23.30 18.70 13.01
C THR A 26 -23.47 17.32 12.37
N ALA A 27 -23.55 17.29 11.04
CA ALA A 27 -23.38 16.07 10.28
C ALA A 27 -21.94 15.61 10.54
N ALA A 28 -21.74 14.76 11.54
CA ALA A 28 -20.52 13.98 11.65
C ALA A 28 -20.36 13.25 10.31
N ALA A 29 -19.32 13.57 9.56
CA ALA A 29 -18.95 12.82 8.36
C ALA A 29 -18.82 11.36 8.79
N ARG A 30 -19.79 10.52 8.38
CA ARG A 30 -19.67 9.08 8.60
C ARG A 30 -18.45 8.63 7.80
N SER A 31 -17.41 8.15 8.48
CA SER A 31 -16.35 7.41 7.81
C SER A 31 -16.99 6.17 7.19
N THR A 32 -17.16 6.16 5.87
CA THR A 32 -17.85 5.09 5.12
C THR A 32 -16.97 3.86 4.93
N CYS A 33 -16.11 3.53 5.90
CA CYS A 33 -15.23 2.38 5.80
C CYS A 33 -16.04 1.07 5.75
N THR A 34 -15.54 0.11 4.98
CA THR A 34 -16.13 -1.24 4.89
C THR A 34 -15.33 -2.19 5.76
N THR A 35 -16.00 -3.08 6.51
CA THR A 35 -15.32 -4.16 7.24
C THR A 35 -15.04 -5.31 6.29
N VAL A 36 -13.78 -5.69 6.17
CA VAL A 36 -13.30 -6.78 5.31
C VAL A 36 -12.79 -7.92 6.18
N GLN A 37 -13.21 -9.15 5.87
CA GLN A 37 -12.67 -10.36 6.48
C GLN A 37 -11.67 -11.01 5.53
N GLY A 38 -10.40 -10.99 5.90
CA GLY A 38 -9.34 -11.70 5.17
C GLY A 38 -9.35 -13.22 5.42
N PRO A 39 -8.58 -13.99 4.63
CA PRO A 39 -8.41 -15.43 4.80
C PRO A 39 -7.63 -15.81 6.07
N ALA A 40 -6.93 -14.87 6.71
CA ALA A 40 -6.30 -15.01 8.01
C ALA A 40 -6.41 -13.70 8.81
N GLY A 41 -6.38 -13.80 10.13
CA GLY A 41 -6.47 -12.64 11.02
C GLY A 41 -7.90 -12.17 11.31
N ALA A 42 -7.97 -11.13 12.15
CA ALA A 42 -9.21 -10.46 12.50
C ALA A 42 -9.73 -9.60 11.33
N PRO A 43 -11.04 -9.31 11.26
CA PRO A 43 -11.56 -8.36 10.30
C PRO A 43 -10.93 -6.98 10.48
N PHE A 44 -10.73 -6.26 9.38
CA PHE A 44 -10.14 -4.92 9.37
C PHE A 44 -11.05 -3.93 8.60
N LEU A 45 -10.80 -2.64 8.77
CA LEU A 45 -11.53 -1.59 8.06
C LEU A 45 -10.77 -1.20 6.79
N ASP A 46 -11.44 -1.28 5.65
CA ASP A 46 -11.01 -0.64 4.41
C ASP A 46 -11.75 0.69 4.24
N CYS A 47 -11.01 1.78 4.41
CA CYS A 47 -11.50 3.15 4.23
C CYS A 47 -11.10 3.73 2.86
N ALA A 48 -10.36 2.99 2.03
CA ALA A 48 -9.95 3.43 0.71
C ALA A 48 -11.13 3.46 -0.27
N LEU A 49 -12.08 2.53 -0.13
CA LEU A 49 -13.32 2.50 -0.93
C LEU A 49 -13.07 2.54 -2.45
N GLY A 50 -12.01 1.85 -2.92
CA GLY A 50 -11.62 1.86 -4.33
C GLY A 50 -10.93 3.14 -4.78
N GLN A 51 -10.53 4.01 -3.86
CA GLN A 51 -9.86 5.30 -4.15
C GLN A 51 -8.38 5.31 -3.76
N ALA A 52 -7.87 4.24 -3.15
CA ALA A 52 -6.44 4.06 -2.99
C ALA A 52 -5.87 3.55 -4.31
N HIS A 53 -4.94 4.30 -4.87
CA HIS A 53 -4.32 3.97 -6.13
C HIS A 53 -2.81 4.02 -6.01
N ASN A 54 -2.11 3.11 -6.67
CA ASN A 54 -0.66 3.18 -6.79
C ASN A 54 -0.20 2.70 -8.16
N ILE A 55 1.09 2.83 -8.41
CA ILE A 55 1.77 2.23 -9.55
C ILE A 55 3.22 1.98 -9.16
N LEU A 56 3.75 0.83 -9.56
CA LEU A 56 5.13 0.44 -9.36
C LEU A 56 5.76 0.25 -10.75
N PRO A 57 6.39 1.29 -11.33
CA PRO A 57 6.86 1.23 -12.71
C PRO A 57 7.76 0.02 -13.01
N PRO A 58 8.68 -0.41 -12.12
CA PRO A 58 9.48 -1.62 -12.33
C PRO A 58 8.73 -2.96 -12.21
N GLY A 59 7.39 -2.98 -12.13
CA GLY A 59 6.60 -4.20 -11.98
C GLY A 59 6.57 -4.76 -10.56
N ALA A 60 5.65 -5.68 -10.29
CA ALA A 60 5.56 -6.37 -8.99
C ALA A 60 6.56 -7.52 -8.88
N ASP A 61 6.88 -8.20 -9.99
CA ASP A 61 7.79 -9.34 -10.01
C ASP A 61 9.16 -8.95 -10.57
N GLY A 62 10.22 -9.15 -9.78
CA GLY A 62 11.60 -8.92 -10.20
C GLY A 62 12.38 -10.21 -10.46
N LEU A 63 11.74 -11.37 -10.38
CA LEU A 63 12.35 -12.66 -10.60
C LEU A 63 12.39 -12.98 -12.09
N VAL A 64 13.55 -13.45 -12.55
CA VAL A 64 13.69 -14.15 -13.84
C VAL A 64 14.35 -15.49 -13.52
N ASN A 65 13.59 -16.57 -13.59
CA ASN A 65 14.16 -17.90 -13.43
C ASN A 65 14.85 -18.37 -14.73
N ALA A 66 15.59 -19.49 -14.67
CA ALA A 66 16.37 -19.97 -15.81
C ALA A 66 15.51 -20.30 -17.04
N ALA A 67 14.27 -20.75 -16.85
CA ALA A 67 13.36 -21.07 -17.94
C ALA A 67 12.83 -19.79 -18.61
N GLU A 68 12.41 -18.81 -17.81
CA GLU A 68 12.00 -17.47 -18.28
C GLU A 68 13.13 -16.75 -19.01
N PHE A 69 14.34 -16.79 -18.46
CA PHE A 69 15.53 -16.23 -19.12
C PHE A 69 15.76 -16.86 -20.49
N ALA A 70 15.73 -18.20 -20.57
CA ALA A 70 15.90 -18.90 -21.85
C ALA A 70 14.78 -18.55 -22.85
N GLN A 71 13.54 -18.36 -22.38
CA GLN A 71 12.44 -17.92 -23.22
C GLN A 71 12.64 -16.48 -23.72
N GLN A 72 13.07 -15.57 -22.85
CA GLN A 72 13.40 -14.18 -23.23
C GLN A 72 14.48 -14.14 -24.31
N GLU A 73 15.58 -14.86 -24.13
CA GLU A 73 16.67 -14.98 -25.11
C GLU A 73 16.20 -15.57 -26.45
N ALA A 74 15.18 -16.43 -26.42
CA ALA A 74 14.54 -16.99 -27.61
C ALA A 74 13.47 -16.06 -28.23
N GLY A 75 13.27 -14.85 -27.72
CA GLY A 75 12.29 -13.87 -28.21
C GLY A 75 10.88 -14.02 -27.64
N GLY A 76 10.71 -14.74 -26.54
CA GLY A 76 9.42 -15.03 -25.88
C GLY A 76 8.76 -13.85 -25.15
N GLY A 77 9.35 -12.65 -25.20
CA GLY A 77 8.88 -11.48 -24.48
C GLY A 77 9.22 -11.51 -22.99
N VAL A 78 8.82 -10.46 -22.27
CA VAL A 78 9.05 -10.34 -20.82
C VAL A 78 7.98 -11.15 -20.06
N PRO A 79 8.35 -11.94 -19.05
CA PRO A 79 7.40 -12.65 -18.20
C PRO A 79 6.37 -11.70 -17.55
N PRO A 80 5.21 -12.23 -17.12
CA PRO A 80 4.20 -11.45 -16.41
C PRO A 80 4.77 -10.66 -15.24
N HIS A 81 4.13 -9.53 -14.94
CA HIS A 81 4.38 -8.70 -13.74
C HIS A 81 5.74 -8.04 -13.60
N GLN A 82 6.66 -8.20 -14.56
CA GLN A 82 7.95 -7.50 -14.54
C GLN A 82 7.89 -6.06 -15.07
N GLN A 83 7.02 -5.78 -16.05
CA GLN A 83 6.97 -4.48 -16.73
C GLN A 83 5.56 -4.02 -17.10
N ASP A 84 4.53 -4.72 -16.61
CA ASP A 84 3.12 -4.44 -16.90
C ASP A 84 2.60 -3.09 -16.35
N GLN A 85 3.39 -2.44 -15.49
CA GLN A 85 3.13 -1.12 -14.94
C GLN A 85 3.96 -0.01 -15.60
N VAL A 86 4.89 -0.30 -16.51
CA VAL A 86 5.71 0.73 -17.16
C VAL A 86 4.87 1.61 -18.09
N ALA A 87 4.08 1.00 -18.96
CA ALA A 87 3.26 1.72 -19.94
C ALA A 87 2.25 2.70 -19.30
N PRO A 88 1.40 2.28 -18.34
CA PRO A 88 0.48 3.21 -17.68
C PRO A 88 1.21 4.33 -16.94
N TYR A 89 2.41 4.08 -16.39
CA TYR A 89 3.21 5.15 -15.77
C TYR A 89 3.75 6.15 -16.81
N ALA A 90 4.29 5.67 -17.92
CA ALA A 90 4.81 6.52 -18.99
C ALA A 90 3.72 7.38 -19.64
N ASP A 91 2.51 6.85 -19.78
CA ASP A 91 1.39 7.57 -20.40
C ASP A 91 0.88 8.75 -19.56
N LEU A 92 1.27 8.87 -18.29
CA LEU A 92 0.99 10.06 -17.47
C LEU A 92 1.55 11.35 -18.09
N GLU A 93 2.67 11.27 -18.82
CA GLU A 93 3.27 12.43 -19.49
C GLU A 93 2.34 13.04 -20.55
N GLN A 94 1.47 12.23 -21.15
CA GLN A 94 0.53 12.68 -22.19
C GLN A 94 -0.62 13.52 -21.61
N VAL A 95 -0.94 13.32 -20.33
CA VAL A 95 -2.07 13.98 -19.65
C VAL A 95 -1.62 15.02 -18.64
N ALA A 96 -0.35 15.04 -18.24
CA ALA A 96 0.18 16.03 -17.31
C ALA A 96 0.18 17.46 -17.92
N PRO A 97 -0.13 18.50 -17.11
CA PRO A 97 -0.57 18.49 -15.72
C PRO A 97 -2.09 18.32 -15.53
N ASN A 98 -2.84 17.98 -16.59
CA ASN A 98 -4.30 18.01 -16.64
C ASN A 98 -4.97 16.66 -16.30
N LEU A 99 -4.30 15.79 -15.54
CA LEU A 99 -4.85 14.50 -15.10
C LEU A 99 -6.15 14.71 -14.31
N GLN A 100 -7.22 14.03 -14.71
CA GLN A 100 -8.51 14.09 -14.05
C GLN A 100 -8.69 12.91 -13.08
N ALA A 101 -9.43 13.13 -12.00
CA ALA A 101 -9.75 12.08 -11.03
C ALA A 101 -10.43 10.86 -11.68
N ALA A 102 -11.30 11.09 -12.67
CA ALA A 102 -11.98 10.03 -13.40
C ALA A 102 -11.05 9.16 -14.26
N ASP A 103 -9.85 9.65 -14.58
CA ASP A 103 -8.86 8.92 -15.39
C ASP A 103 -7.84 8.16 -14.54
N LEU A 104 -7.87 8.28 -13.20
CA LEU A 104 -6.84 7.69 -12.33
C LEU A 104 -6.68 6.18 -12.54
N GLY A 105 -7.79 5.44 -12.65
CA GLY A 105 -7.78 3.99 -12.87
C GLY A 105 -7.19 3.54 -14.23
N ARG A 106 -6.91 4.48 -15.15
CA ARG A 106 -6.21 4.19 -16.42
C ARG A 106 -4.69 4.17 -16.25
N PHE A 107 -4.17 4.92 -15.26
CA PHE A 107 -2.74 5.12 -15.04
C PHE A 107 -2.24 4.53 -13.73
N TYR A 108 -3.13 4.28 -12.78
CA TYR A 108 -2.82 3.71 -11.49
C TYR A 108 -3.70 2.49 -11.25
N LYS A 109 -3.16 1.45 -10.61
CA LYS A 109 -3.91 0.28 -10.19
C LYS A 109 -4.66 0.55 -8.90
N ASP A 110 -5.77 -0.16 -8.71
CA ASP A 110 -6.46 -0.20 -7.42
C ASP A 110 -5.55 -0.86 -6.38
N ALA A 111 -5.33 -0.16 -5.27
CA ALA A 111 -4.51 -0.59 -4.14
C ALA A 111 -5.36 -0.84 -2.89
N SER A 112 -6.67 -1.01 -3.05
CA SER A 112 -7.58 -1.43 -1.99
C SER A 112 -7.19 -2.81 -1.44
N PHE A 113 -7.60 -3.09 -0.21
CA PHE A 113 -7.22 -4.33 0.44
C PHE A 113 -8.06 -5.52 -0.05
N GLY A 114 -7.40 -6.68 -0.15
CA GLY A 114 -8.02 -7.91 -0.65
C GLY A 114 -8.10 -8.02 -2.16
N VAL A 115 -8.54 -9.19 -2.63
CA VAL A 115 -8.66 -9.54 -4.04
C VAL A 115 -10.01 -10.22 -4.27
N PRO A 116 -10.82 -9.78 -5.24
CA PRO A 116 -12.03 -10.50 -5.62
C PRO A 116 -11.72 -11.95 -6.00
N ALA A 117 -12.58 -12.91 -5.64
CA ALA A 117 -12.29 -14.33 -5.79
C ALA A 117 -11.97 -14.76 -7.24
N ASP A 118 -12.58 -14.11 -8.24
CA ASP A 118 -12.34 -14.34 -9.66
C ASP A 118 -11.04 -13.68 -10.18
N GLN A 119 -10.44 -12.80 -9.40
CA GLN A 119 -9.19 -12.08 -9.69
C GLN A 119 -7.97 -12.65 -8.94
N ILE A 120 -8.15 -13.71 -8.15
CA ILE A 120 -7.04 -14.40 -7.47
C ILE A 120 -6.27 -15.24 -8.48
N GLU A 121 -4.97 -14.97 -8.63
CA GLU A 121 -4.07 -15.80 -9.42
C GLU A 121 -3.63 -17.03 -8.63
N ARG A 122 -3.08 -16.80 -7.42
CA ARG A 122 -2.62 -17.86 -6.52
C ARG A 122 -2.75 -17.48 -5.06
N VAL A 123 -2.82 -18.50 -4.21
CA VAL A 123 -2.83 -18.37 -2.75
C VAL A 123 -1.74 -19.25 -2.17
N GLU A 124 -0.92 -18.68 -1.30
CA GLU A 124 0.20 -19.34 -0.65
C GLU A 124 0.05 -19.25 0.87
N VAL A 125 0.45 -20.32 1.57
CA VAL A 125 0.43 -20.39 3.04
C VAL A 125 1.83 -20.80 3.51
N PRO A 126 2.81 -19.87 3.50
CA PRO A 126 4.21 -20.21 3.78
C PRO A 126 4.42 -20.68 5.22
N ARG A 127 3.50 -20.37 6.15
CA ARG A 127 3.38 -21.03 7.46
C ARG A 127 1.97 -20.91 8.01
N ALA A 128 1.66 -21.70 9.05
CA ALA A 128 0.38 -21.60 9.75
C ALA A 128 0.12 -20.15 10.21
N GLY A 129 -1.04 -19.62 9.86
CA GLY A 129 -1.46 -18.25 10.21
C GLY A 129 -0.97 -17.16 9.26
N ALA A 130 -0.12 -17.47 8.26
CA ALA A 130 0.42 -16.53 7.29
C ALA A 130 -0.10 -16.88 5.89
N VAL A 131 -0.85 -15.99 5.25
CA VAL A 131 -1.48 -16.20 3.93
C VAL A 131 -1.11 -15.08 2.98
N ILE A 132 -0.73 -15.43 1.76
CA ILE A 132 -0.44 -14.52 0.66
C ILE A 132 -1.46 -14.80 -0.44
N VAL A 133 -2.15 -13.77 -0.92
CA VAL A 133 -3.05 -13.84 -2.07
C VAL A 133 -2.48 -12.94 -3.16
N ARG A 134 -2.15 -13.49 -4.33
CA ARG A 134 -1.66 -12.69 -5.46
C ARG A 134 -2.78 -12.43 -6.45
N ASP A 135 -2.88 -11.17 -6.88
CA ASP A 135 -3.84 -10.75 -7.88
C ASP A 135 -3.37 -11.11 -9.31
N LYS A 136 -4.31 -11.38 -10.22
CA LYS A 136 -4.00 -11.70 -11.64
C LYS A 136 -3.54 -10.50 -12.46
N ALA A 137 -3.89 -9.29 -12.06
CA ALA A 137 -3.74 -8.11 -12.89
C ALA A 137 -2.29 -7.63 -12.93
N PHE A 138 -1.62 -7.66 -11.78
CA PHE A 138 -0.29 -7.09 -11.54
C PHE A 138 0.58 -7.98 -10.66
N GLY A 139 0.10 -9.13 -10.19
CA GLY A 139 0.88 -10.04 -9.34
C GLY A 139 1.12 -9.50 -7.92
N THR A 140 0.39 -8.46 -7.50
CA THR A 140 0.60 -7.83 -6.19
C THR A 140 0.28 -8.81 -5.07
N PRO A 141 1.17 -9.01 -4.10
CA PRO A 141 0.87 -9.83 -2.94
C PRO A 141 0.01 -9.06 -1.93
N HIS A 142 -1.16 -9.62 -1.61
CA HIS A 142 -2.02 -9.20 -0.50
C HIS A 142 -1.77 -10.10 0.71
N ILE A 143 -1.25 -9.50 1.78
CA ILE A 143 -0.72 -10.22 2.95
C ILE A 143 -1.74 -10.27 4.08
N PHE A 144 -1.97 -11.47 4.62
CA PHE A 144 -2.87 -11.71 5.75
C PHE A 144 -2.16 -12.54 6.82
N GLY A 145 -2.21 -12.07 8.07
CA GLY A 145 -1.59 -12.72 9.22
C GLY A 145 -2.58 -12.90 10.37
N SER A 146 -2.54 -14.06 11.03
CA SER A 146 -3.28 -14.29 12.29
C SER A 146 -2.70 -13.49 13.44
N THR A 147 -1.41 -13.20 13.36
CA THR A 147 -0.68 -12.28 14.23
C THR A 147 0.15 -11.31 13.39
N ARG A 148 0.63 -10.22 14.01
CA ARG A 148 1.58 -9.28 13.38
C ARG A 148 2.80 -10.01 12.82
N ALA A 149 3.38 -10.92 13.62
CA ALA A 149 4.54 -11.70 13.22
C ALA A 149 4.26 -12.61 12.01
N ASP A 150 3.03 -13.09 11.82
CA ASP A 150 2.63 -13.87 10.63
C ASP A 150 2.53 -13.00 9.38
N ALA A 151 1.98 -11.79 9.52
CA ALA A 151 1.91 -10.83 8.43
C ALA A 151 3.31 -10.37 8.00
N GLU A 152 4.19 -10.04 8.94
CA GLU A 152 5.57 -9.65 8.63
C GLU A 152 6.34 -10.79 7.95
N PHE A 153 6.18 -12.02 8.44
CA PHE A 153 6.79 -13.19 7.82
C PHE A 153 6.29 -13.39 6.38
N ALA A 154 4.98 -13.34 6.15
CA ALA A 154 4.41 -13.46 4.80
C ALA A 154 4.86 -12.32 3.88
N SER A 155 4.95 -11.09 4.39
CA SER A 155 5.45 -9.94 3.64
C SER A 155 6.91 -10.14 3.22
N GLY A 156 7.77 -10.58 4.14
CA GLY A 156 9.17 -10.89 3.82
C GLY A 156 9.31 -12.07 2.85
N TYR A 157 8.45 -13.08 2.99
CA TYR A 157 8.41 -14.23 2.08
C TYR A 157 8.03 -13.81 0.66
N ALA A 158 6.94 -13.07 0.47
CA ALA A 158 6.51 -12.57 -0.84
C ALA A 158 7.57 -11.64 -1.47
N ALA A 159 8.17 -10.76 -0.67
CA ALA A 159 9.25 -9.89 -1.14
C ALA A 159 10.48 -10.69 -1.63
N ALA A 160 10.83 -11.78 -0.93
CA ALA A 160 11.91 -12.66 -1.35
C ALA A 160 11.55 -13.41 -2.64
N GLU A 161 10.33 -13.93 -2.79
CA GLU A 161 9.91 -14.56 -4.05
C GLU A 161 10.13 -13.64 -5.25
N ASP A 162 9.77 -12.36 -5.10
CA ASP A 162 9.82 -11.41 -6.20
C ASP A 162 11.23 -10.79 -6.38
N ARG A 163 12.05 -10.70 -5.32
CA ARG A 163 13.25 -9.84 -5.31
C ARG A 163 14.45 -10.40 -4.53
N LEU A 164 14.52 -11.70 -4.25
CA LEU A 164 15.59 -12.27 -3.41
C LEU A 164 17.00 -11.89 -3.88
N PHE A 165 17.27 -11.95 -5.19
CA PHE A 165 18.59 -11.57 -5.71
C PHE A 165 18.93 -10.10 -5.41
N PHE A 166 17.99 -9.19 -5.65
CA PHE A 166 18.17 -7.78 -5.33
C PHE A 166 18.36 -7.53 -3.84
N MET A 167 17.56 -8.19 -2.99
CA MET A 167 17.72 -8.15 -1.54
C MET A 167 19.09 -8.66 -1.09
N ASP A 168 19.60 -9.73 -1.72
CA ASP A 168 20.90 -10.30 -1.38
C ASP A 168 22.06 -9.38 -1.81
N VAL A 169 21.97 -8.73 -2.98
CA VAL A 169 22.91 -7.68 -3.39
C VAL A 169 22.93 -6.57 -2.33
N LEU A 170 21.76 -6.03 -1.96
CA LEU A 170 21.67 -4.93 -0.98
C LEU A 170 22.16 -5.35 0.40
N ARG A 171 21.95 -6.61 0.81
CA ARG A 171 22.47 -7.16 2.07
C ARG A 171 24.00 -7.14 2.12
N HIS A 172 24.68 -7.40 1.00
CA HIS A 172 26.14 -7.30 0.90
C HIS A 172 26.61 -5.85 0.80
N VAL A 173 25.91 -5.01 0.04
CA VAL A 173 26.20 -3.56 -0.04
C VAL A 173 26.13 -2.93 1.35
N GLY A 174 25.07 -3.20 2.11
CA GLY A 174 24.90 -2.70 3.49
C GLY A 174 25.96 -3.18 4.46
N ARG A 175 26.64 -4.30 4.16
CA ARG A 175 27.78 -4.83 4.92
C ARG A 175 29.14 -4.37 4.40
N ALA A 176 29.19 -3.47 3.41
CA ALA A 176 30.42 -3.10 2.70
C ALA A 176 31.16 -4.31 2.11
N GLN A 177 30.40 -5.23 1.50
CA GLN A 177 30.88 -6.49 0.91
C GLN A 177 30.47 -6.64 -0.57
N ALA A 178 30.16 -5.54 -1.26
CA ALA A 178 29.81 -5.55 -2.68
C ALA A 178 30.95 -6.11 -3.54
N SER A 179 32.21 -5.78 -3.26
CA SER A 179 33.37 -6.30 -4.02
C SER A 179 33.55 -7.81 -3.86
N ALA A 180 33.21 -8.37 -2.70
CA ALA A 180 33.26 -9.81 -2.45
C ALA A 180 32.13 -10.55 -3.18
N PHE A 181 30.94 -9.95 -3.26
CA PHE A 181 29.75 -10.58 -3.84
C PHE A 181 29.65 -10.40 -5.36
N LEU A 182 29.82 -9.17 -5.85
CA LEU A 182 29.67 -8.81 -7.27
C LEU A 182 30.98 -8.94 -8.07
N GLY A 183 32.10 -9.16 -7.37
CA GLY A 183 33.43 -9.24 -7.95
C GLY A 183 34.24 -7.95 -7.78
N PRO A 184 35.58 -8.05 -7.65
CA PRO A 184 36.42 -6.92 -7.33
C PRO A 184 36.59 -5.98 -8.53
N SER A 185 36.29 -4.71 -8.32
CA SER A 185 36.60 -3.60 -9.23
C SER A 185 36.76 -2.29 -8.44
N ASP A 186 37.30 -1.26 -9.09
CA ASP A 186 37.44 0.07 -8.48
C ASP A 186 36.07 0.62 -8.01
N SER A 187 34.99 0.35 -8.74
CA SER A 187 33.65 0.83 -8.39
C SER A 187 33.05 0.09 -7.20
N THR A 188 33.17 -1.24 -7.14
CA THR A 188 32.67 -2.04 -6.01
C THR A 188 33.49 -1.77 -4.74
N LEU A 189 34.81 -1.57 -4.87
CA LEU A 189 35.66 -1.21 -3.74
C LEU A 189 35.35 0.20 -3.23
N ALA A 190 35.11 1.16 -4.14
CA ALA A 190 34.69 2.51 -3.76
C ALA A 190 33.34 2.49 -3.04
N LEU A 191 32.40 1.65 -3.47
CA LEU A 191 31.11 1.45 -2.80
C LEU A 191 31.30 0.89 -1.39
N ASP A 192 32.09 -0.18 -1.23
CA ASP A 192 32.41 -0.76 0.08
C ASP A 192 33.03 0.27 1.02
N CYS A 193 34.02 1.01 0.53
CA CYS A 193 34.65 2.09 1.30
C CYS A 193 33.63 3.18 1.69
N SER A 194 32.69 3.51 0.81
CA SER A 194 31.67 4.53 1.09
C SER A 194 30.72 4.11 2.20
N VAL A 195 30.25 2.86 2.19
CA VAL A 195 29.35 2.32 3.21
C VAL A 195 30.10 2.16 4.53
N ALA A 196 31.31 1.60 4.50
CA ALA A 196 32.12 1.40 5.69
C ALA A 196 32.42 2.71 6.44
N ARG A 197 32.57 3.84 5.72
CA ARG A 197 32.79 5.15 6.34
C ARG A 197 31.60 5.68 7.16
N VAL A 198 30.38 5.28 6.84
CA VAL A 198 29.15 5.83 7.45
C VAL A 198 28.38 4.80 8.28
N ALA A 199 28.53 3.51 7.98
CA ALA A 199 27.78 2.41 8.57
C ALA A 199 28.61 1.12 8.69
N GLY A 200 29.94 1.23 8.80
CA GLY A 200 30.87 0.10 8.88
C GLY A 200 30.92 -0.58 10.26
N TYR A 201 29.78 -1.03 10.76
CA TYR A 201 29.69 -1.79 12.00
C TYR A 201 30.11 -3.24 11.80
N ASN A 202 30.82 -3.80 12.78
CA ASN A 202 31.06 -5.24 12.82
C ASN A 202 29.88 -6.00 13.42
N GLU A 203 29.86 -7.33 13.29
CA GLU A 203 28.71 -8.15 13.74
C GLU A 203 28.45 -8.07 15.26
N VAL A 204 29.48 -7.80 16.08
CA VAL A 204 29.29 -7.59 17.52
C VAL A 204 28.59 -6.26 17.79
N GLU A 205 28.99 -5.19 17.10
CA GLU A 205 28.35 -3.87 17.22
C GLU A 205 26.90 -3.89 16.70
N LEU A 206 26.65 -4.59 15.60
CA LEU A 206 25.28 -4.78 15.07
C LEU A 206 24.40 -5.55 16.05
N GLN A 207 24.91 -6.63 16.66
CA GLN A 207 24.17 -7.37 17.68
C GLN A 207 23.88 -6.48 18.90
N GLN A 208 24.85 -5.66 19.32
CA GLN A 208 24.65 -4.71 20.42
C GLN A 208 23.55 -3.70 20.11
N GLN A 209 23.45 -3.20 18.87
CA GLN A 209 22.36 -2.32 18.46
C GLN A 209 21.00 -3.02 18.59
N VAL A 210 20.89 -4.27 18.11
CA VAL A 210 19.66 -5.07 18.22
C VAL A 210 19.27 -5.32 19.68
N ASP A 211 20.23 -5.71 20.52
CA ASP A 211 19.99 -5.99 21.94
C ASP A 211 19.50 -4.72 22.67
N GLN A 212 20.03 -3.56 22.30
CA GLN A 212 19.65 -2.26 22.88
C GLN A 212 18.22 -1.83 22.50
N LEU A 213 17.67 -2.26 21.37
CA LEU A 213 16.32 -1.88 20.93
C LEU A 213 15.26 -2.14 22.00
N THR A 214 15.35 -3.27 22.72
CA THR A 214 14.38 -3.62 23.77
C THR A 214 14.47 -2.74 25.03
N THR A 215 15.64 -2.13 25.25
CA THR A 215 15.89 -1.21 26.35
C THR A 215 15.49 0.22 25.96
N GLU A 216 15.77 0.61 24.73
CA GLU A 216 15.46 1.94 24.18
C GLU A 216 13.96 2.09 23.85
N PHE A 217 13.37 1.05 23.26
CA PHE A 217 11.96 0.99 22.88
C PHE A 217 11.24 -0.05 23.74
N THR A 218 10.87 0.36 24.95
CA THR A 218 10.20 -0.51 25.94
C THR A 218 8.72 -0.76 25.63
N ALA A 219 8.11 0.06 24.77
CA ALA A 219 6.76 -0.18 24.27
C ALA A 219 6.80 -1.19 23.12
N PRO A 220 5.96 -2.24 23.13
CA PRO A 220 5.89 -3.16 22.00
C PRO A 220 5.36 -2.43 20.75
N PHE A 221 5.93 -2.75 19.59
CA PHE A 221 5.32 -2.38 18.31
C PHE A 221 3.95 -3.07 18.20
N ASP A 222 2.90 -2.30 18.39
CA ASP A 222 1.51 -2.76 18.33
C ASP A 222 0.74 -2.01 17.23
N ALA A 223 -0.57 -2.25 17.14
CA ALA A 223 -1.41 -1.59 16.14
C ALA A 223 -1.51 -0.06 16.30
N THR A 224 -1.03 0.48 17.44
CA THR A 224 -0.99 1.93 17.72
C THR A 224 0.39 2.54 17.55
N HIS A 225 1.45 1.72 17.48
CA HIS A 225 2.83 2.11 17.19
C HIS A 225 3.27 1.45 15.88
N THR A 226 2.92 2.08 14.76
CA THR A 226 3.24 1.59 13.42
C THR A 226 4.71 1.85 13.07
N GLU A 227 5.29 1.03 12.19
CA GLU A 227 6.53 1.39 11.50
C GLU A 227 6.35 2.76 10.80
N GLY A 228 7.29 3.68 11.01
CA GLY A 228 7.29 5.00 10.37
C GLY A 228 6.77 6.16 11.24
N GLN A 229 6.31 5.92 12.47
CA GLN A 229 6.39 7.01 13.46
C GLN A 229 7.88 7.25 13.72
N GLN A 230 8.41 8.38 13.23
CA GLN A 230 9.68 8.88 13.73
C GLN A 230 9.52 8.96 15.25
N VAL A 231 10.22 8.10 15.97
CA VAL A 231 10.39 8.28 17.41
C VAL A 231 11.19 9.57 17.54
N VAL A 232 10.52 10.63 17.99
CA VAL A 232 11.11 11.95 18.22
C VAL A 232 11.71 12.00 19.61
#